data_AF-A0A6G9QR88-F1
#
_entry.id   AF-A0A6G9QR88-F1
#
_cell.length_a   1.000
_cell.length_b   1.000
_cell.length_c   1.000
_cell.angle_alpha   90.00
_cell.angle_beta   90.00
_cell.angle_gamma   90.00
#
_symmetry.space_group_name_H-M   'P 1'
#
loop_
_entity.id
_entity.type
_entity.pdbx_description
1 polymer ?
#
loop_
_entity_poly.entity_id
_entity_poly.type
_entity_poly.pdbx_seq_one_letter_code
_entity_poly.pdbx_strand_id
1 'polypeptide(L)'
;MENQKYYVGIAEDVGLRLWTHFKMNSKTGSAWTKKYKPLRVLHISEIKQSKWKYKAVERECVLRIAKAVGFANVRGAGFSLSQEAYPANWDDKLVEIPAADFSKMTPPTKEELKNLMKGKYQLWLARKKNIQGRQKAMS
;
A
#
# COMPACT_ATOMS: atom_id res chain seq x y z
N MET A 1 10.48 2.13 -1.34
CA MET A 1 10.41 3.18 -0.30
C MET A 1 11.83 3.45 0.16
N GLU A 2 12.04 4.37 1.10
CA GLU A 2 13.35 4.55 1.75
C GLU A 2 13.89 3.22 2.31
N ASN A 3 15.21 3.15 2.48
CA ASN A 3 15.93 2.02 3.08
C ASN A 3 15.61 0.65 2.44
N GLN A 4 15.42 0.64 1.11
CA GLN A 4 15.08 -0.57 0.34
C GLN A 4 13.84 -1.30 0.86
N LYS A 5 12.88 -0.58 1.45
CA LYS A 5 11.62 -1.15 1.93
C LYS A 5 10.55 -1.14 0.84
N TYR A 6 9.61 -2.08 0.93
CA TYR A 6 8.50 -2.27 0.00
C TYR A 6 7.16 -2.19 0.72
N TYR A 7 6.16 -1.67 0.02
CA TYR A 7 4.77 -1.61 0.48
C TYR A 7 3.85 -2.14 -0.62
N VAL A 8 2.94 -3.02 -0.23
CA VAL A 8 1.84 -3.52 -1.07
C VAL A 8 0.55 -2.98 -0.46
N GLY A 9 -0.32 -2.47 -1.30
CA GLY A 9 -1.59 -1.91 -0.89
C GLY A 9 -2.65 -2.18 -1.94
N ILE A 10 -3.88 -2.36 -1.48
CA ILE A 10 -5.05 -2.33 -2.36
C ILE A 10 -5.97 -1.15 -2.01
N ALA A 11 -6.59 -0.57 -3.02
CA ALA A 11 -7.57 0.51 -2.87
C ALA A 11 -8.58 0.48 -4.01
N GLU A 12 -9.84 0.85 -3.70
CA GLU A 12 -10.86 1.15 -4.72
C GLU A 12 -10.49 2.40 -5.53
N ASP A 13 -9.92 3.40 -4.87
CA ASP A 13 -9.35 4.59 -5.51
C ASP A 13 -7.84 4.64 -5.27
N VAL A 14 -7.09 4.05 -6.21
CA VAL A 14 -5.62 4.01 -6.18
C VAL A 14 -5.03 5.41 -6.16
N GLY A 15 -5.61 6.36 -6.91
CA GLY A 15 -5.13 7.74 -6.95
C GLY A 15 -5.22 8.43 -5.58
N LEU A 16 -6.34 8.28 -4.89
CA LEU A 16 -6.50 8.81 -3.53
C LEU A 16 -5.54 8.13 -2.55
N ARG A 17 -5.38 6.80 -2.65
CA ARG A 17 -4.43 6.06 -1.80
C ARG A 17 -2.99 6.54 -2.01
N LEU A 18 -2.54 6.66 -3.26
CA LEU A 18 -1.22 7.18 -3.60
C LEU A 18 -1.06 8.60 -3.08
N TRP A 19 -2.04 9.48 -3.31
CA TRP A 19 -1.99 10.84 -2.82
C TRP A 19 -1.82 10.89 -1.29
N THR A 20 -2.61 10.11 -0.54
CA THR A 20 -2.48 10.07 0.93
C THR A 20 -1.12 9.52 1.40
N HIS A 21 -0.53 8.55 0.71
CA HIS A 21 0.79 8.01 1.09
C HIS A 21 1.94 8.96 0.72
N PHE A 22 1.90 9.61 -0.44
CA PHE A 22 2.98 10.46 -0.94
C PHE A 22 2.92 11.91 -0.43
N LYS A 23 1.73 12.45 -0.13
CA LYS A 23 1.56 13.89 0.15
C LYS A 23 1.19 14.23 1.58
N MET A 24 0.60 13.32 2.33
CA MET A 24 0.08 13.61 3.67
C MET A 24 1.01 13.19 4.81
N ASN A 25 2.17 12.61 4.51
CA ASN A 25 3.21 12.24 5.47
C ASN A 25 2.64 11.54 6.73
N SER A 26 2.92 12.05 7.92
CA SER A 26 2.52 11.48 9.21
C SER A 26 1.01 11.54 9.50
N LYS A 27 0.25 12.38 8.77
CA LYS A 27 -1.16 12.63 9.05
C LYS A 27 -2.07 11.49 8.59
N THR A 28 -1.76 10.84 7.47
CA THR A 28 -2.53 9.71 6.93
C THR A 28 -1.63 8.71 6.23
N GLY A 29 -2.06 7.44 6.20
CA GLY A 29 -1.30 6.35 5.59
C GLY A 29 -1.10 5.20 6.57
N SER A 30 -0.49 4.10 6.11
CA SER A 30 -0.15 2.99 6.99
C SER A 30 1.00 3.40 7.92
N ALA A 31 1.15 2.70 9.06
CA ALA A 31 2.29 2.92 9.95
C ALA A 31 3.62 2.77 9.19
N TRP A 32 3.67 1.85 8.23
CA TRP A 32 4.84 1.59 7.41
C TRP A 32 5.19 2.74 6.46
N THR A 33 4.21 3.32 5.77
CA THR A 33 4.46 4.47 4.88
C THR A 33 4.80 5.75 5.64
N LYS A 34 4.44 5.83 6.93
CA LYS A 34 4.86 6.91 7.83
C LYS A 34 6.31 6.72 8.30
N LYS A 35 6.72 5.48 8.56
CA LYS A 35 8.07 5.11 9.01
C LYS A 35 9.11 5.17 7.87
N TYR A 36 8.73 4.73 6.66
CA TYR A 36 9.58 4.72 5.48
C TYR A 36 8.87 5.45 4.34
N LYS A 37 9.40 6.60 3.90
CA LYS A 37 8.68 7.41 2.93
C LYS A 37 8.59 6.71 1.57
N PRO A 38 7.43 6.78 0.89
CA PRO A 38 7.31 6.34 -0.49
C PRO A 38 8.19 7.18 -1.42
N LEU A 39 9.00 6.51 -2.24
CA LEU A 39 9.89 7.17 -3.22
C LEU A 39 9.34 7.06 -4.65
N ARG A 40 8.78 5.90 -4.99
CA ARG A 40 8.22 5.60 -6.31
C ARG A 40 7.21 4.46 -6.23
N VAL A 41 6.34 4.37 -7.22
CA VAL A 41 5.45 3.22 -7.45
C VAL A 41 6.14 2.26 -8.40
N LEU A 42 6.18 0.97 -8.08
CA LEU A 42 6.80 -0.06 -8.92
C LEU A 42 5.82 -0.70 -9.89
N HIS A 43 4.56 -0.83 -9.48
CA HIS A 43 3.53 -1.47 -10.29
C HIS A 43 2.13 -1.05 -9.82
N ILE A 44 1.20 -0.98 -10.76
CA ILE A 44 -0.25 -0.84 -10.50
C ILE A 44 -0.95 -1.82 -11.43
N SER A 45 -1.88 -2.61 -10.88
CA SER A 45 -2.68 -3.56 -11.65
C SER A 45 -4.12 -3.55 -11.14
N GLU A 46 -5.08 -3.65 -12.04
CA GLU A 46 -6.47 -3.87 -11.68
C GLU A 46 -6.69 -5.33 -11.25
N ILE A 47 -7.47 -5.52 -10.19
CA ILE A 47 -7.83 -6.85 -9.70
C ILE A 47 -9.31 -7.07 -10.03
N LYS A 48 -9.58 -7.92 -11.03
CA LYS A 48 -10.95 -8.31 -11.43
C LYS A 48 -11.50 -9.43 -10.54
N GLN A 49 -11.51 -9.24 -9.22
CA GLN A 49 -11.99 -10.25 -8.28
C GLN A 49 -13.11 -9.75 -7.38
N SER A 50 -13.93 -10.68 -6.86
CA SER A 50 -15.00 -10.37 -5.92
C SER A 50 -14.46 -9.77 -4.61
N LYS A 51 -15.33 -9.05 -3.89
CA LYS A 51 -15.04 -8.30 -2.64
C LYS A 51 -14.33 -9.11 -1.55
N TRP A 52 -14.25 -10.43 -1.63
CA TRP A 52 -13.58 -11.25 -0.61
C TRP A 52 -12.17 -11.69 -1.01
N LYS A 53 -11.89 -11.82 -2.31
CA LYS A 53 -10.63 -12.40 -2.79
C LYS A 53 -9.48 -11.39 -2.86
N TYR A 54 -9.78 -10.09 -2.78
CA TYR A 54 -8.76 -9.06 -2.91
C TYR A 54 -7.71 -9.07 -1.78
N LYS A 55 -8.09 -9.47 -0.56
CA LYS A 55 -7.17 -9.60 0.57
C LYS A 55 -6.16 -10.74 0.35
N ALA A 56 -6.60 -11.81 -0.30
CA ALA A 56 -5.72 -12.92 -0.65
C ALA A 56 -4.68 -12.49 -1.69
N VAL A 57 -5.09 -11.72 -2.71
CA VAL A 57 -4.17 -11.15 -3.70
C VAL A 57 -3.14 -10.24 -3.05
N GLU A 58 -3.58 -9.30 -2.21
CA GLU A 58 -2.65 -8.39 -1.52
C GLU A 58 -1.66 -9.17 -0.64
N ARG A 59 -2.14 -10.16 0.12
CA ARG A 59 -1.30 -11.04 0.93
C ARG A 59 -0.29 -11.81 0.08
N GLU A 60 -0.73 -12.43 -1.00
CA GLU A 60 0.14 -13.18 -1.91
C GLU A 60 1.25 -12.29 -2.48
N CYS A 61 0.93 -11.09 -2.95
CA CYS A 61 1.91 -10.13 -3.43
C CYS A 61 2.95 -9.77 -2.35
N VAL A 62 2.51 -9.56 -1.10
CA VAL A 62 3.42 -9.33 0.04
C VAL A 62 4.36 -10.51 0.23
N LEU A 63 3.85 -11.74 0.22
CA LEU A 63 4.66 -12.94 0.44
C LEU A 63 5.66 -13.17 -0.69
N ARG A 64 5.28 -12.94 -1.95
CA ARG A 64 6.18 -13.06 -3.10
C ARG A 64 7.31 -12.03 -3.06
N ILE A 65 7.01 -10.79 -2.67
CA ILE A 65 8.04 -9.77 -2.44
C ILE A 65 8.90 -10.14 -1.24
N ALA A 66 8.31 -10.60 -0.13
CA ALA A 66 9.04 -11.06 1.05
C ALA A 66 10.02 -12.18 0.69
N LYS A 67 9.63 -13.11 -0.18
CA LYS A 67 10.53 -14.17 -0.65
C LYS A 67 11.76 -13.62 -1.38
N ALA A 68 11.59 -12.54 -2.13
CA ALA A 68 12.66 -11.94 -2.91
C ALA A 68 13.61 -11.07 -2.07
N VAL A 69 13.09 -10.39 -1.03
CA VAL A 69 13.85 -9.36 -0.30
C VAL A 69 13.89 -9.55 1.22
N GLY A 70 13.31 -10.60 1.77
CA GLY A 70 13.11 -10.84 3.20
C GLY A 70 11.86 -10.17 3.77
N PHE A 71 11.19 -10.85 4.71
CA PHE A 71 9.93 -10.40 5.31
C PHE A 71 10.08 -9.09 6.10
N ALA A 72 11.26 -8.81 6.64
CA ALA A 72 11.57 -7.56 7.33
C ALA A 72 11.57 -6.33 6.39
N ASN A 73 11.58 -6.55 5.07
CA ASN A 73 11.70 -5.49 4.07
C ASN A 73 10.39 -5.14 3.36
N VAL A 74 9.28 -5.84 3.64
CA VAL A 74 7.98 -5.58 3.00
C VAL A 74 6.84 -5.50 4.02
N ARG A 75 5.83 -4.67 3.73
CA ARG A 75 4.54 -4.66 4.43
C ARG A 75 3.38 -4.48 3.46
N GLY A 76 2.18 -4.82 3.93
CA GLY A 76 0.93 -4.72 3.19
C GLY A 76 -0.10 -5.64 3.84
N ALA A 77 -1.35 -5.60 3.39
CA ALA A 77 -2.42 -6.40 3.97
C ALA A 77 -2.44 -6.29 5.52
N GLY A 78 -2.79 -7.38 6.21
CA GLY A 78 -2.76 -7.47 7.67
C GLY A 78 -1.36 -7.33 8.31
N PHE A 79 -0.29 -7.38 7.52
CA PHE A 79 1.08 -7.25 8.05
C PHE A 79 1.46 -5.79 8.36
N SER A 80 0.67 -4.81 7.90
CA SER A 80 0.99 -3.39 8.04
C SER A 80 0.52 -2.74 9.36
N LEU A 81 -0.08 -3.52 10.27
CA LEU A 81 -0.69 -3.04 11.51
C LEU A 81 0.31 -2.88 12.67
N SER A 82 1.37 -3.71 12.72
CA SER A 82 2.40 -3.62 13.77
C SER A 82 3.62 -2.82 13.31
N GLN A 83 4.20 -2.04 14.22
CA GLN A 83 5.47 -1.33 14.02
C GLN A 83 6.70 -2.22 14.29
N GLU A 84 6.48 -3.41 14.86
CA GLU A 84 7.53 -4.35 15.23
C GLU A 84 8.17 -5.00 13.99
N ALA A 85 9.44 -5.37 14.16
CA ALA A 85 10.10 -6.26 13.22
C ALA A 85 9.46 -7.64 13.32
N TYR A 86 9.21 -8.27 12.17
CA TYR A 86 8.79 -9.67 12.18
C TYR A 86 9.98 -10.56 12.53
N PRO A 87 9.74 -11.70 13.19
CA PRO A 87 10.79 -12.68 13.46
C PRO A 87 11.47 -13.13 12.16
N ALA A 88 12.81 -13.25 12.18
CA ALA A 88 13.58 -13.66 11.00
C ALA A 88 13.18 -15.05 10.48
N ASN A 89 12.77 -15.96 11.37
CA ASN A 89 12.30 -17.31 11.03
C ASN A 89 10.97 -17.35 10.24
N TRP A 90 10.39 -16.20 9.90
CA TRP A 90 9.27 -16.13 8.97
C TRP A 90 9.70 -16.30 7.52
N ASP A 91 10.96 -15.99 7.19
CA ASP A 91 11.50 -16.25 5.85
C ASP A 91 11.51 -17.76 5.56
N ASP A 92 11.75 -18.59 6.58
CA ASP A 92 11.70 -20.05 6.50
C ASP A 92 10.29 -20.57 6.14
N LYS A 93 9.25 -19.76 6.37
CA LYS A 93 7.86 -20.13 6.04
C LYS A 93 7.49 -19.86 4.58
N LEU A 94 8.41 -19.32 3.78
CA LEU A 94 8.18 -18.94 2.38
C LEU A 94 8.67 -20.00 1.39
N VAL A 95 8.81 -21.27 1.78
CA VAL A 95 9.44 -22.33 0.95
C VAL A 95 8.76 -22.48 -0.41
N GLU A 96 7.43 -22.57 -0.44
CA GLU A 96 6.64 -22.82 -1.66
C GLU A 96 6.18 -21.55 -2.38
N ILE A 97 6.52 -20.37 -1.85
CA ILE A 97 6.10 -19.10 -2.44
C ILE A 97 7.10 -18.70 -3.53
N PRO A 98 6.66 -18.49 -4.79
CA PRO A 98 7.56 -17.99 -5.82
C PRO A 98 7.98 -16.55 -5.52
N ALA A 99 9.25 -16.23 -5.76
CA ALA A 99 9.74 -14.87 -5.60
C ALA A 99 9.04 -13.91 -6.59
N ALA A 100 8.82 -12.66 -6.17
CA ALA A 100 8.35 -11.62 -7.06
C ALA A 100 9.42 -11.31 -8.11
N ASP A 101 9.02 -11.29 -9.38
CA ASP A 101 9.87 -10.90 -10.49
C ASP A 101 9.74 -9.39 -10.74
N PHE A 102 10.69 -8.62 -10.19
CA PHE A 102 10.70 -7.17 -10.33
C PHE A 102 10.93 -6.70 -11.77
N SER A 103 11.49 -7.54 -12.65
CA SER A 103 11.69 -7.19 -14.06
C SER A 103 10.38 -7.12 -14.85
N LYS A 104 9.35 -7.84 -14.37
CA LYS A 104 7.99 -7.84 -14.94
C LYS A 104 7.10 -6.74 -14.38
N MET A 105 7.56 -5.98 -13.38
CA MET A 105 6.80 -4.86 -12.85
C MET A 105 6.96 -3.65 -13.77
N THR A 106 5.83 -3.08 -14.19
CA THR A 106 5.78 -1.86 -15.00
C THR A 106 5.52 -0.64 -14.11
N PRO A 107 6.53 0.22 -13.84
CA PRO A 107 6.32 1.43 -13.06
C PRO A 107 5.52 2.45 -13.89
N PRO A 108 4.51 3.11 -13.31
CA PRO A 108 3.82 4.19 -13.99
C PRO A 108 4.78 5.39 -14.21
N THR A 109 4.61 6.05 -15.34
CA THR A 109 5.28 7.30 -15.69
C THR A 109 4.89 8.43 -14.73
N LYS A 110 5.69 9.51 -14.71
CA LYS A 110 5.38 10.70 -13.91
C LYS A 110 4.03 11.32 -14.30
N GLU A 111 3.68 11.29 -15.58
CA GLU A 111 2.43 11.86 -16.08
C GLU A 111 1.22 11.00 -15.70
N GLU A 112 1.32 9.67 -15.81
CA GLU A 112 0.28 8.75 -15.31
C GLU A 112 0.05 8.93 -13.81
N LEU A 113 1.12 9.02 -13.01
CA LEU A 113 1.01 9.28 -11.57
C LEU A 113 0.34 10.63 -11.26
N LYS A 114 0.71 11.68 -12.01
CA LYS A 114 0.11 13.02 -11.85
C LYS A 114 -1.39 12.97 -12.17
N ASN A 115 -1.77 12.29 -13.24
CA ASN A 115 -3.16 12.14 -13.66
C ASN A 115 -3.98 11.30 -12.66
N LEU A 116 -3.43 10.19 -12.16
CA LEU A 116 -4.07 9.37 -11.11
C LEU A 116 -4.36 10.17 -9.83
N MET A 117 -3.41 11.02 -9.41
CA MET A 117 -3.54 11.82 -8.18
C MET A 117 -4.29 13.16 -8.37
N LYS A 118 -4.61 13.53 -9.61
CA LYS A 118 -5.28 14.80 -9.92
C LYS A 118 -6.65 14.89 -9.23
N GLY A 119 -6.91 16.02 -8.57
CA GLY A 119 -8.17 16.27 -7.87
C GLY A 119 -8.40 15.47 -6.57
N LYS A 120 -7.52 14.53 -6.22
CA LYS A 120 -7.71 13.65 -5.05
C LYS A 120 -7.65 14.39 -3.71
N TYR A 121 -6.98 15.53 -3.63
CA TYR A 121 -7.00 16.39 -2.45
C TYR A 121 -8.40 16.94 -2.15
N GLN A 122 -9.11 17.44 -3.16
CA GLN A 122 -10.46 17.99 -2.98
C GLN A 122 -11.44 16.90 -2.56
N LEU A 123 -11.32 15.71 -3.16
CA LEU A 123 -12.08 14.52 -2.74
C LEU A 123 -11.80 14.14 -1.29
N TRP A 124 -10.54 14.21 -0.84
CA TRP A 124 -10.18 13.96 0.55
C TRP A 124 -10.81 14.97 1.52
N LEU A 125 -10.75 16.27 1.21
CA LEU A 125 -11.38 17.33 2.00
C LEU A 125 -12.90 17.14 2.12
N ALA A 126 -13.57 16.83 1.00
CA ALA A 126 -15.01 16.59 0.97
C ALA A 126 -15.41 15.39 1.86
N ARG A 127 -14.66 14.29 1.78
CA ARG A 127 -14.89 13.10 2.65
C ARG A 127 -14.75 13.43 4.13
N LYS A 128 -13.73 14.22 4.51
CA LYS A 128 -13.49 14.60 5.91
C LYS A 128 -14.63 15.46 6.48
N LYS A 129 -15.10 16.44 5.71
CA LYS A 129 -16.25 17.28 6.09
C LYS A 129 -17.51 16.44 6.35
N ASN A 130 -17.79 15.48 5.46
CA ASN A 130 -18.95 14.59 5.61
C ASN A 130 -18.88 13.70 6.86
N ILE A 131 -17.69 13.18 7.22
CA ILE A 131 -17.51 12.37 8.43
C ILE A 131 -17.73 13.21 9.69
N GLN A 132 -17.16 14.43 9.75
CA GLN A 132 -17.36 15.35 10.88
C GLN A 132 -18.82 15.80 11.03
N GLY A 133 -19.53 16.02 9.92
CA GLY A 133 -20.96 16.33 9.93
C GLY A 133 -21.80 15.19 10.51
N ARG A 134 -21.50 13.93 10.14
CA ARG A 134 -22.20 12.75 10.69
C ARG A 134 -21.94 12.54 12.18
N GLN A 135 -20.71 12.76 12.64
CA GLN A 135 -20.37 12.61 14.06
C GLN A 135 -21.07 13.65 14.94
N LYS A 136 -21.23 14.88 14.47
CA LYS A 136 -21.98 15.93 15.17
C LYS A 136 -23.50 15.74 15.17
N ALA A 137 -24.04 14.99 14.21
CA ALA A 137 -25.48 14.69 14.13
C ALA A 137 -25.90 13.49 15.00
N MET A 138 -24.94 12.75 15.56
CA MET A 138 -25.16 11.59 16.44
C MET A 138 -24.75 11.86 17.90
N SER A 139 -24.37 13.10 18.22
CA SER A 139 -24.04 13.59 19.57
C SER A 139 -25.10 14.57 20.04
#